data_AF-A0A090WYD3-F1
#
_entry.id   AF-A0A090WYD3-F1
#
_cell.length_a   1.000
_cell.length_b   1.000
_cell.length_c   1.000
_cell.angle_alpha   90.00
_cell.angle_beta   90.00
_cell.angle_gamma   90.00
#
_symmetry.space_group_name_H-M   'P 1'
#
loop_
_entity.id
_entity.type
_entity.pdbx_description
1 polymer ?
#
loop_
_entity_poly.entity_id
_entity_poly.type
_entity_poly.pdbx_seq_one_letter_code
_entity_poly.pdbx_strand_id
1 'polypeptide(L)'
;MKVGSLGTHNLLGLAKAKEARILIASTSEVYGDPLVHPQTEEYYGNVNTIGPRGVYDEAKRFQESITMAYHRFHGLETRIVRIFNTYGPRMRLNDGRVIPAFMGGQALREKILLFLVMDLKPDPFVM
;
A
#
# COMPACT_ATOMS: atom_id res chain seq x y z
N MET A 1 0.12 -2.13 12.07
CA MET A 1 0.12 -3.60 12.12
C MET A 1 -1.18 -4.23 12.62
N LYS A 2 -1.61 -4.06 13.89
CA LYS A 2 -2.80 -4.77 14.44
C LYS A 2 -4.05 -4.71 13.56
N VAL A 3 -4.42 -3.53 13.09
CA VAL A 3 -5.61 -3.33 12.24
C VAL A 3 -5.49 -4.11 10.92
N GLY A 4 -4.38 -3.94 10.20
CA GLY A 4 -4.16 -4.61 8.90
C GLY A 4 -3.99 -6.13 9.01
N SER A 5 -3.40 -6.62 10.11
CA SER A 5 -3.17 -8.06 10.30
C SER A 5 -4.35 -8.76 10.97
N LEU A 6 -4.63 -8.44 12.24
CA LEU A 6 -5.69 -9.11 13.01
C LEU A 6 -7.08 -8.78 12.48
N GLY A 7 -7.29 -7.54 12.03
CA GLY A 7 -8.56 -7.15 11.41
C GLY A 7 -8.87 -7.99 10.17
N THR A 8 -7.88 -8.17 9.29
CA THR A 8 -8.01 -9.04 8.11
C THR A 8 -8.28 -10.48 8.51
N HIS A 9 -7.55 -11.02 9.49
CA HIS A 9 -7.76 -12.39 9.96
C HIS A 9 -9.19 -12.62 10.45
N ASN A 10 -9.72 -11.69 11.25
CA ASN A 10 -11.08 -11.77 11.77
C ASN A 10 -12.13 -11.69 10.65
N LEU A 11 -11.94 -10.79 9.68
CA LEU A 11 -12.84 -10.66 8.53
C LEU A 11 -12.83 -11.89 7.62
N LEU A 12 -11.68 -12.51 7.41
CA LEU A 12 -11.56 -13.76 6.68
C LEU A 12 -12.25 -14.92 7.42
N GLY A 13 -12.08 -14.98 8.75
CA GLY A 13 -12.79 -15.94 9.60
C GLY A 13 -14.30 -15.76 9.51
N LEU A 14 -14.78 -14.52 9.55
CA LEU A 14 -16.20 -14.19 9.38
C LEU A 14 -16.71 -14.55 7.98
N ALA A 15 -15.97 -14.19 6.93
CA ALA A 15 -16.34 -14.49 5.54
C ALA A 15 -16.46 -16.01 5.33
N LYS A 16 -15.52 -16.80 5.87
CA LYS A 16 -15.59 -18.26 5.87
C LYS A 16 -16.84 -18.76 6.61
N ALA A 17 -17.09 -18.26 7.83
CA ALA A 17 -18.24 -18.68 8.63
C ALA A 17 -19.60 -18.31 8.01
N LYS A 18 -19.61 -17.35 7.07
CA LYS A 18 -20.81 -16.87 6.38
C LYS A 18 -20.88 -17.27 4.91
N GLU A 19 -19.92 -18.07 4.44
CA GLU A 19 -19.80 -18.45 3.02
C GLU A 19 -19.81 -17.22 2.08
N ALA A 20 -19.25 -16.12 2.56
CA ALA A 20 -19.28 -14.84 1.86
C ALA A 20 -18.02 -14.65 1.01
N ARG A 21 -18.20 -14.06 -0.17
CA ARG A 21 -17.09 -13.54 -0.97
C ARG A 21 -16.50 -12.31 -0.28
N ILE A 22 -15.17 -12.22 -0.26
CA ILE A 22 -14.46 -11.07 0.32
C ILE A 22 -13.51 -10.42 -0.69
N LEU A 23 -13.53 -9.08 -0.73
CA LEU A 23 -12.57 -8.28 -1.49
C LEU A 23 -11.62 -7.57 -0.54
N ILE A 24 -10.34 -7.66 -0.85
CA ILE A 24 -9.24 -7.20 -0.04
C ILE A 24 -8.59 -6.02 -0.75
N ALA A 25 -8.75 -4.84 -0.16
CA ALA A 25 -8.12 -3.60 -0.60
C ALA A 25 -6.65 -3.58 -0.15
N SER A 26 -5.78 -4.09 -1.02
CA SER A 26 -4.33 -3.96 -0.93
C SER A 26 -3.88 -2.60 -1.50
N THR A 27 -2.58 -2.40 -1.66
CA THR A 27 -1.97 -1.10 -1.96
C THR A 27 -0.74 -1.28 -2.86
N SER A 28 -0.37 -0.25 -3.61
CA SER A 28 0.90 -0.24 -4.37
C SER A 28 2.15 -0.32 -3.48
N GLU A 29 2.06 0.07 -2.20
CA GLU A 29 3.18 -0.02 -1.25
C GLU A 29 3.67 -1.46 -1.01
N VAL A 30 2.90 -2.51 -1.38
CA VAL A 30 3.41 -3.89 -1.33
C VAL A 30 4.60 -4.13 -2.26
N TYR A 31 4.76 -3.27 -3.27
CA TYR A 31 5.91 -3.25 -4.17
C TYR A 31 7.15 -2.56 -3.56
N GLY A 32 6.97 -1.76 -2.50
CA GLY A 32 8.04 -1.05 -1.81
C GLY A 32 8.77 -0.04 -2.68
N ASP A 33 10.10 -0.16 -2.73
CA ASP A 33 10.98 0.63 -3.62
C ASP A 33 11.34 -0.25 -4.84
N PRO A 34 10.46 -0.34 -5.86
CA PRO A 34 10.54 -1.32 -6.91
C PRO A 34 11.80 -1.14 -7.77
N LEU A 35 12.41 -2.27 -8.15
CA LEU A 35 13.56 -2.30 -9.06
C LEU A 35 13.14 -2.39 -10.54
N VAL A 36 11.84 -2.50 -10.81
CA VAL A 36 11.28 -2.67 -12.16
C VAL A 36 10.17 -1.65 -12.41
N HIS A 37 10.04 -1.24 -13.67
CA HIS A 37 8.99 -0.34 -14.14
C HIS A 37 8.48 -0.75 -15.54
N PRO A 38 7.17 -0.90 -15.75
CA PRO A 38 6.07 -0.75 -14.78
C PRO A 38 6.01 -1.88 -13.74
N GLN A 39 5.28 -1.67 -12.64
CA GLN A 39 5.09 -2.70 -11.61
C GLN A 39 3.91 -3.61 -11.98
N THR A 40 4.22 -4.86 -12.36
CA THR A 40 3.22 -5.92 -12.60
C THR A 40 2.87 -6.65 -11.30
N GLU A 41 1.73 -7.33 -11.27
CA GLU A 41 1.29 -8.09 -10.10
C GLU A 41 2.19 -9.28 -9.77
N GLU A 42 2.96 -9.76 -10.74
CA GLU A 42 3.95 -10.82 -10.60
C GLU A 42 5.18 -10.36 -9.79
N TYR A 43 5.41 -9.05 -9.68
CA TYR A 43 6.53 -8.53 -8.91
C TYR A 43 6.31 -8.70 -7.41
N TYR A 44 7.28 -9.32 -6.73
CA TYR A 44 7.19 -9.63 -5.30
C TYR A 44 7.39 -8.43 -4.38
N GLY A 45 7.90 -7.31 -4.89
CA GLY A 45 8.19 -6.12 -4.09
C GLY A 45 9.57 -6.11 -3.45
N ASN A 46 10.08 -4.91 -3.18
CA ASN A 46 11.34 -4.64 -2.48
C ASN A 46 11.04 -3.74 -1.26
N VAL A 47 10.71 -4.36 -0.13
CA VAL A 47 10.22 -3.69 1.08
C VAL A 47 11.17 -3.95 2.25
N ASN A 48 11.43 -2.92 3.06
CA ASN A 48 12.19 -3.05 4.30
C ASN A 48 11.26 -3.36 5.49
N THR A 49 11.41 -4.55 6.07
CA THR A 49 10.58 -5.07 7.16
C THR A 49 10.70 -4.32 8.49
N ILE A 50 11.82 -3.63 8.71
CA ILE A 50 12.12 -2.91 9.97
C ILE A 50 12.17 -1.39 9.80
N GLY A 51 11.95 -0.89 8.59
CA GLY A 51 11.90 0.54 8.33
C GLY A 51 10.71 1.23 9.01
N PRO A 52 10.71 2.57 9.14
CA PRO A 52 9.63 3.31 9.78
C PRO A 52 8.27 3.12 9.10
N ARG A 53 8.26 2.80 7.79
CA ARG A 53 7.05 2.46 7.01
C ARG A 53 6.65 0.98 7.09
N GLY A 54 7.55 0.09 7.55
CA GLY A 54 7.35 -1.36 7.53
C GLY A 54 6.07 -1.82 8.25
N VAL A 55 5.62 -1.08 9.26
CA VAL A 55 4.36 -1.35 9.99
C VAL A 55 3.11 -1.32 9.08
N TYR A 56 3.12 -0.50 8.03
CA TYR A 56 2.06 -0.42 7.03
C TYR A 56 2.28 -1.43 5.91
N ASP A 57 3.49 -1.41 5.31
CA ASP A 57 3.83 -2.22 4.14
C ASP A 57 3.70 -3.71 4.45
N GLU A 58 4.28 -4.16 5.57
CA GLU A 58 4.20 -5.57 5.98
C GLU A 58 2.81 -5.97 6.45
N ALA A 59 2.03 -5.04 7.01
CA ALA A 59 0.63 -5.34 7.35
C ALA A 59 -0.20 -5.61 6.09
N LYS A 60 0.09 -4.90 4.98
CA LYS A 60 -0.57 -5.11 3.68
C LYS A 60 -0.09 -6.37 2.98
N ARG A 61 1.21 -6.67 3.03
CA ARG A 61 1.78 -7.94 2.53
C ARG A 61 1.23 -9.14 3.31
N PHE A 62 1.14 -9.05 4.63
CA PHE A 62 0.50 -10.06 5.47
C PHE A 62 -0.95 -10.28 5.08
N GLN A 63 -1.72 -9.19 4.86
CA GLN A 63 -3.12 -9.23 4.44
C GLN A 63 -3.29 -10.02 3.12
N GLU A 64 -2.42 -9.85 2.12
CA GLU A 64 -2.45 -10.67 0.90
C GLU A 64 -2.12 -12.14 1.17
N SER A 65 -1.06 -12.40 1.95
CA SER A 65 -0.60 -13.75 2.28
C SER A 65 -1.69 -14.59 2.97
N ILE A 66 -2.30 -14.04 4.03
CA ILE A 66 -3.35 -14.75 4.76
C ILE A 66 -4.64 -14.93 3.94
N THR A 67 -4.97 -13.96 3.08
CA THR A 67 -6.10 -14.08 2.16
C THR A 67 -5.91 -15.26 1.21
N MET A 68 -4.71 -15.41 0.65
CA MET A 68 -4.41 -16.52 -0.24
C MET A 68 -4.30 -17.86 0.50
N ALA A 69 -3.94 -17.86 1.78
CA ALA A 69 -4.04 -19.05 2.62
C ALA A 69 -5.50 -19.49 2.80
N TYR A 70 -6.42 -18.57 3.12
CA TYR A 70 -7.85 -18.87 3.21
C TYR A 70 -8.44 -19.35 1.89
N HIS A 71 -8.03 -18.75 0.77
CA HIS A 71 -8.43 -19.19 -0.55
C HIS A 71 -8.00 -20.64 -0.82
N ARG A 72 -6.72 -20.97 -0.62
CA ARG A 72 -6.15 -22.29 -0.93
C ARG A 72 -6.62 -23.40 0.03
N PHE A 73 -6.67 -23.12 1.33
CA PHE A 73 -6.95 -24.14 2.35
C PHE A 73 -8.42 -24.24 2.77
N HIS A 74 -9.23 -23.21 2.51
CA HIS A 74 -10.64 -23.20 2.89
C HIS A 74 -11.58 -23.01 1.71
N GLY A 75 -11.07 -22.88 0.48
CA GLY A 75 -11.89 -22.68 -0.71
C GLY A 75 -12.66 -21.35 -0.70
N LEU A 76 -12.27 -20.40 0.17
CA LEU A 76 -12.97 -19.13 0.29
C LEU A 76 -12.82 -18.34 -1.01
N GLU A 77 -13.92 -17.79 -1.53
CA GLU A 77 -13.84 -16.90 -2.69
C GLU A 77 -13.30 -15.53 -2.26
N THR A 78 -12.08 -15.22 -2.72
CA THR A 78 -11.37 -13.99 -2.39
C THR A 78 -11.03 -13.21 -3.64
N ARG A 79 -10.93 -11.89 -3.51
CA ARG A 79 -10.43 -10.98 -4.55
C ARG A 79 -9.43 -10.02 -3.90
N ILE A 80 -8.31 -9.74 -4.57
CA ILE A 80 -7.30 -8.79 -4.11
C ILE A 80 -7.18 -7.69 -5.16
N VAL A 81 -7.20 -6.43 -4.71
CA VAL A 81 -6.98 -5.26 -5.56
C VAL A 81 -5.84 -4.44 -4.97
N ARG A 82 -4.79 -4.18 -5.75
CA ARG A 82 -3.66 -3.33 -5.36
C ARG A 82 -3.92 -1.90 -5.81
N ILE A 83 -4.35 -1.07 -4.86
CA ILE A 83 -4.78 0.31 -5.14
C ILE A 83 -3.54 1.22 -5.19
N PHE A 84 -3.37 1.91 -6.32
CA PHE A 84 -2.40 3.00 -6.47
C PHE A 84 -2.96 4.31 -5.90
N ASN A 85 -2.17 5.37 -5.93
CA ASN A 85 -2.60 6.69 -5.45
C ASN A 85 -3.95 7.11 -6.05
N THR A 86 -4.95 7.21 -5.18
CA THR A 86 -6.31 7.65 -5.51
C THR A 86 -6.56 9.05 -4.96
N TYR A 87 -7.24 9.88 -5.75
CA TYR A 87 -7.65 11.22 -5.37
C TYR A 87 -9.12 11.48 -5.71
N GLY A 88 -9.78 12.36 -4.96
CA GLY A 88 -11.17 12.72 -5.25
C GLY A 88 -11.89 13.49 -4.13
N PRO A 89 -13.18 13.80 -4.33
CA PRO A 89 -14.01 14.47 -3.33
C PRO A 89 -14.03 13.72 -1.99
N ARG A 90 -14.11 14.45 -0.86
CA ARG A 90 -14.13 13.93 0.53
C ARG A 90 -12.78 13.42 1.07
N MET A 91 -11.68 13.63 0.37
CA MET A 91 -10.35 13.39 0.95
C MET A 91 -10.10 14.33 2.13
N ARG A 92 -9.40 13.82 3.15
CA ARG A 92 -8.92 14.63 4.26
C ARG A 92 -7.73 15.47 3.76
N LEU A 93 -7.83 16.79 3.92
CA LEU A 93 -6.81 17.74 3.44
C LEU A 93 -5.46 17.60 4.19
N ASN A 94 -5.47 17.09 5.42
CA ASN A 94 -4.29 17.01 6.30
C ASN A 94 -3.72 15.58 6.41
N ASP A 95 -3.95 14.69 5.44
CA ASP A 95 -3.55 13.28 5.60
C ASP A 95 -2.10 12.95 5.22
N GLY A 96 -1.33 13.98 4.84
CA GLY A 96 0.10 13.85 4.51
C GLY A 96 0.38 13.39 3.08
N ARG A 97 -0.63 13.01 2.29
CA ARG A 97 -0.44 12.73 0.86
C ARG A 97 -0.14 13.99 0.07
N VAL A 98 0.69 13.82 -0.97
CA VAL A 98 1.17 14.91 -1.84
C VAL A 98 0.01 15.71 -2.43
N ILE A 99 -0.97 15.08 -3.08
CA ILE A 99 -2.07 15.82 -3.75
C ILE A 99 -2.92 16.65 -2.77
N PRO A 100 -3.42 16.12 -1.63
CA PRO A 100 -4.09 16.94 -0.62
C PRO A 100 -3.20 18.04 -0.01
N ALA A 101 -1.91 17.77 0.21
CA ALA A 101 -0.98 18.77 0.74
C ALA A 101 -0.77 19.93 -0.27
N PHE A 102 -0.67 19.60 -1.56
CA PHE A 102 -0.63 20.59 -2.64
C PHE A 102 -1.94 21.38 -2.71
N MET A 103 -3.10 20.72 -2.73
CA MET A 103 -4.40 21.42 -2.79
C MET A 103 -4.67 22.28 -1.54
N GLY A 104 -4.36 21.77 -0.34
CA GLY A 104 -4.55 22.49 0.93
C GLY A 104 -3.54 23.62 1.15
N GLY A 105 -2.28 23.46 0.68
CA GLY A 105 -1.23 24.47 0.80
C GLY A 105 -1.32 25.57 -0.27
N GLN A 106 -1.66 25.20 -1.52
CA GLN A 106 -1.71 26.11 -2.66
C GLN A 106 -3.00 26.94 -2.69
N ALA A 107 -4.11 26.43 -2.16
CA ALA A 107 -5.36 27.20 -2.09
C ALA A 107 -5.45 28.14 -0.87
N LEU A 108 -4.61 27.95 0.17
CA LEU A 108 -4.82 28.66 1.45
C LEU A 108 -3.58 29.29 2.10
N ARG A 109 -2.32 28.91 1.77
CA ARG A 109 -1.16 29.33 2.62
C ARG A 109 0.17 29.70 1.94
N GLU A 110 0.26 29.82 0.61
CA GLU A 110 1.46 30.33 -0.13
C GLU A 110 2.84 29.80 0.35
N LYS A 111 2.91 28.62 0.97
CA LYS A 111 4.17 28.00 1.40
C LYS A 111 4.20 26.57 0.93
N ILE A 112 4.87 26.35 -0.20
CA ILE A 112 5.27 25.02 -0.64
C ILE A 112 6.71 24.82 -0.18
N LEU A 113 6.93 23.88 0.74
CA LEU A 113 8.26 23.36 1.04
C LEU A 113 8.45 22.08 0.21
N LEU A 114 8.93 22.23 -1.03
CA LEU A 114 9.27 21.10 -1.88
C LEU A 114 10.70 20.65 -1.54
N PHE A 115 10.87 19.74 -0.58
CA PHE A 115 12.11 18.95 -0.54
C PHE A 115 11.97 17.82 -1.55
N LEU A 116 12.16 18.17 -2.83
CA LEU A 116 12.49 17.19 -3.84
C LEU A 116 13.93 16.74 -3.55
N VAL A 117 14.10 15.74 -2.69
CA VAL A 117 15.36 15.00 -2.67
C VAL A 117 15.37 14.19 -3.95
N MET A 118 15.88 14.80 -5.02
CA MET A 118 16.44 14.03 -6.12
C MET A 118 17.65 13.31 -5.53
N ASP A 119 17.45 12.05 -5.18
CA ASP A 119 18.55 11.13 -4.94
C ASP A 119 19.23 10.92 -6.30
N LEU A 120 20.15 11.82 -6.63
CA LEU A 120 21.13 11.61 -7.68
C LEU A 120 21.99 10.46 -7.21
N LYS A 121 21.65 9.23 -7.62
CA LYS A 121 22.62 8.13 -7.57
C LYS A 121 23.86 8.59 -8.33
N PRO A 122 25.04 8.64 -7.71
CA PRO A 122 26.26 8.82 -8.46
C PRO A 122 26.48 7.56 -9.29
N ASP A 123 26.35 7.67 -10.61
CA ASP A 123 26.83 6.64 -11.54
C ASP A 123 28.36 6.49 -11.35
N PRO A 124 28.88 5.30 -11.04
CA PRO A 124 30.31 5.10 -10.84
C PRO A 124 31.09 4.86 -12.14
N PHE A 125 30.57 5.22 -13.32
CA PHE A 125 31.27 4.99 -14.60
C PHE A 125 30.99 6.08 -15.63
N VAL A 126 31.76 7.18 -15.59
CA VAL A 126 32.24 7.88 -16.80
C VAL A 126 33.61 8.53 -16.49
N MET A 127 34.64 8.03 -17.20
CA MET A 127 36.08 8.35 -17.22
C MET A 127 36.91 8.04 -15.96
#